data_AF-A0A7W4BR72-F1
#
_entry.id   AF-A0A7W4BR72-F1
#
_cell.length_a   1.000
_cell.length_b   1.000
_cell.length_c   1.000
_cell.angle_alpha   90.00
_cell.angle_beta   90.00
_cell.angle_gamma   90.00
#
_symmetry.space_group_name_H-M   'P 1'
#
loop_
_entity.id
_entity.type
_entity.pdbx_description
1 polymer ?
#
loop_
_entity_poly.entity_id
_entity_poly.type
_entity_poly.pdbx_seq_one_letter_code
_entity_poly.pdbx_strand_id
1 'polypeptide(L)'
;MNFLESLSKECLEDEYFIYLLEKAEIINGESFFSIENSTLSEKEFSDLLRFSDILSNSKSSDALNKSFKIISILIERYKEKDYFLSFAKSILIKIGNFPAIKFLEDKYEFQCGMPMERFISKTIKEDYQRIPNTDLTFTDSQFEIFERLKNSNHFSFSGPTSLGKSFVISSFIRFLISEHKETDNIVVLVPTRALINQTVNQLKSEFKDVKSYKVLAYPKVPTSFKAADARFIFVFTPERLLAYLSDHSNPKLDYLFVDEAHKIISIRDSRSPLYYHAILQAEKKSVKLFFASPNIPNPEVFLKIFEKSNDEALSINNSPVSQSRYFMDFVNKECTLFTEQGNDIKIPLDFYEKDFFYWLIKLSNKDKSIIYCNSKRDTIDFALEFSKKLPPKKNESLNELISIVQDNLHADYFLIDCLKKGVGFHFGNLPQDIREKVEILFAKGDGIDYLFCTSTPLCQDSCRL
;
A
#
# COMPACT_ATOMS: atom_id res chain seq x y z
N MET A 1 11.23 21.95 22.95
CA MET A 1 11.76 20.74 22.28
C MET A 1 12.20 19.78 23.37
N ASN A 2 11.72 18.54 23.38
CA ASN A 2 12.10 17.56 24.43
C ASN A 2 13.57 17.14 24.21
N PHE A 3 14.28 16.72 25.26
CA PHE A 3 15.66 16.23 25.19
C PHE A 3 15.83 15.13 24.12
N LEU A 4 14.89 14.17 24.07
CA LEU A 4 14.89 13.09 23.07
C LEU A 4 14.72 13.59 21.62
N GLU A 5 14.01 14.71 21.43
CA GLU A 5 13.81 15.30 20.11
C GLU A 5 15.08 16.04 19.64
N SER A 6 15.80 16.70 20.57
CA SER A 6 17.12 17.27 20.29
C SER A 6 18.10 16.17 19.92
N LEU A 7 18.15 15.11 20.73
CA LEU A 7 19.04 13.97 20.51
C LEU A 7 18.77 13.29 19.16
N SER A 8 17.50 13.11 18.80
CA SER A 8 17.13 12.52 17.50
C SER A 8 17.57 13.41 16.34
N LYS A 9 17.46 14.72 16.47
CA LYS A 9 17.93 15.66 15.45
C LYS A 9 19.47 15.62 15.33
N GLU A 10 20.17 15.60 16.45
CA GLU A 10 21.64 15.46 16.48
C GLU A 10 22.07 14.13 15.85
N CYS A 11 21.37 13.02 16.13
CA CYS A 11 21.64 11.72 15.50
C CYS A 11 21.46 11.76 13.97
N LEU A 12 20.49 12.51 13.44
CA LEU A 12 20.28 12.61 11.99
C LEU A 12 21.40 13.37 11.28
N GLU A 13 22.10 14.25 11.98
CA GLU A 13 23.22 15.05 11.47
C GLU A 13 24.59 14.43 11.83
N ASP A 14 24.62 13.35 12.63
CA ASP A 14 25.83 12.70 13.09
C ASP A 14 26.53 11.92 11.96
N GLU A 15 27.80 12.25 11.70
CA GLU A 15 28.60 11.64 10.62
C GLU A 15 28.82 10.13 10.83
N TYR A 16 28.94 9.70 12.09
CA TYR A 16 29.13 8.28 12.41
C TYR A 16 27.85 7.48 12.17
N PHE A 17 26.69 8.00 12.55
CA PHE A 17 25.40 7.42 12.21
C PHE A 17 25.21 7.29 10.70
N ILE A 18 25.49 8.36 9.95
CA ILE A 18 25.37 8.38 8.49
C ILE A 18 26.26 7.29 7.87
N TYR A 19 27.51 7.21 8.31
CA TYR A 19 28.44 6.16 7.90
C TYR A 19 27.92 4.75 8.21
N LEU A 20 27.41 4.51 9.43
CA LEU A 20 26.90 3.19 9.82
C LEU A 20 25.67 2.78 9.01
N LEU A 21 24.75 3.70 8.75
CA LEU A 21 23.55 3.43 7.98
C LEU A 21 23.91 3.09 6.53
N GLU A 22 24.78 3.88 5.89
CA GLU A 22 25.26 3.60 4.53
C GLU A 22 25.98 2.25 4.46
N LYS A 23 26.86 1.96 5.42
CA LYS A 23 27.54 0.66 5.52
C LYS A 23 26.55 -0.50 5.63
N ALA A 24 25.52 -0.36 6.46
CA ALA A 24 24.48 -1.37 6.60
C ALA A 24 23.67 -1.56 5.30
N GLU A 25 23.36 -0.48 4.57
CA GLU A 25 22.70 -0.53 3.27
C GLU A 25 23.54 -1.24 2.20
N ILE A 26 24.85 -0.96 2.15
CA ILE A 26 25.78 -1.66 1.26
C ILE A 26 25.77 -3.15 1.59
N ILE A 27 25.97 -3.52 2.86
CA ILE A 27 25.98 -4.92 3.31
C ILE A 27 24.69 -5.62 2.91
N ASN A 28 23.54 -4.95 3.08
CA ASN A 28 22.24 -5.48 2.68
C ASN A 28 22.13 -5.67 1.16
N GLY A 29 22.59 -4.69 0.38
CA GLY A 29 22.64 -4.79 -1.07
C GLY A 29 23.52 -5.94 -1.54
N GLU A 30 24.72 -6.07 -0.99
CA GLU A 30 25.62 -7.17 -1.27
C GLU A 30 24.97 -8.53 -0.93
N SER A 31 24.34 -8.65 0.25
CA SER A 31 23.59 -9.83 0.68
C SER A 31 22.45 -10.18 -0.28
N PHE A 32 21.68 -9.17 -0.72
CA PHE A 32 20.58 -9.34 -1.67
C PHE A 32 21.05 -9.95 -3.01
N PHE A 33 22.26 -9.60 -3.46
CA PHE A 33 22.88 -10.20 -4.65
C PHE A 33 23.69 -11.47 -4.38
N SER A 34 23.67 -11.97 -3.14
CA SER A 34 24.46 -13.11 -2.65
C SER A 34 25.97 -12.92 -2.79
N ILE A 35 26.44 -11.71 -2.52
CA ILE A 35 27.84 -11.32 -2.48
C ILE A 35 28.19 -11.13 -1.00
N GLU A 36 28.64 -12.16 -0.31
CA GLU A 36 28.96 -12.03 1.13
C GLU A 36 30.43 -11.64 1.32
N ASN A 37 30.72 -10.33 1.25
CA ASN A 37 32.09 -9.84 1.44
C ASN A 37 32.29 -9.06 2.74
N SER A 38 31.23 -8.47 3.31
CA SER A 38 31.35 -7.54 4.44
C SER A 38 30.32 -7.80 5.56
N THR A 39 30.71 -7.50 6.80
CA THR A 39 29.87 -7.61 8.01
C THR A 39 30.03 -6.36 8.87
N LEU A 40 28.99 -5.97 9.61
CA LEU A 40 29.14 -5.02 10.70
C LEU A 40 29.91 -5.70 11.84
N SER A 41 30.84 -4.97 12.45
CA SER A 41 31.42 -5.39 13.73
C SER A 41 30.36 -5.35 14.83
N GLU A 42 30.57 -6.10 15.92
CA GLU A 42 29.63 -6.10 17.06
C GLU A 42 29.40 -4.70 17.64
N LYS A 43 30.42 -3.84 17.62
CA LYS A 43 30.30 -2.44 18.05
C LYS A 43 29.40 -1.65 17.09
N GLU A 44 29.68 -1.69 15.80
CA GLU A 44 28.90 -0.98 14.78
C GLU A 44 27.43 -1.42 14.77
N PHE A 45 27.19 -2.74 14.91
CA PHE A 45 25.86 -3.30 15.04
C PHE A 45 25.12 -2.78 16.29
N SER A 46 25.77 -2.79 17.45
CA SER A 46 25.21 -2.27 18.70
C SER A 46 24.92 -0.78 18.64
N ASP A 47 25.85 0.00 18.08
CA ASP A 47 25.71 1.45 17.93
C ASP A 47 24.55 1.79 16.98
N LEU A 48 24.43 1.08 15.85
CA LEU A 48 23.35 1.26 14.89
C LEU A 48 21.97 0.94 15.49
N LEU A 49 21.87 -0.10 16.33
CA LEU A 49 20.64 -0.40 17.08
C LEU A 49 20.31 0.69 18.10
N ARG A 50 21.30 1.27 18.78
CA ARG A 50 21.10 2.40 19.69
C ARG A 50 20.60 3.64 18.97
N PHE A 51 21.19 3.97 17.82
CA PHE A 51 20.69 5.05 16.97
C PHE A 51 19.24 4.81 16.55
N SER A 52 18.90 3.59 16.10
CA SER A 52 17.53 3.24 15.76
C SER A 52 16.57 3.40 16.95
N ASP A 53 16.97 2.99 18.16
CA ASP A 53 16.16 3.17 19.36
C ASP A 53 15.97 4.64 19.73
N ILE A 54 17.01 5.49 19.60
CA ILE A 54 16.91 6.94 19.83
C ILE A 54 15.91 7.55 18.84
N LEU A 55 16.11 7.31 17.54
CA LEU A 55 15.29 7.85 16.46
C LEU A 55 13.81 7.42 16.58
N SER A 56 13.54 6.23 17.10
CA SER A 56 12.18 5.72 17.33
C SER A 56 11.36 6.53 18.35
N ASN A 57 11.99 7.42 19.13
CA ASN A 57 11.30 8.31 20.07
C ASN A 57 10.97 9.70 19.49
N SER A 58 11.43 10.01 18.27
CA SER A 58 11.18 11.29 17.61
C SER A 58 9.78 11.36 17.03
N LYS A 59 9.26 12.58 16.87
CA LYS A 59 8.04 12.84 16.08
C LYS A 59 8.31 13.06 14.60
N SER A 60 9.58 13.21 14.20
CA SER A 60 9.98 13.46 12.82
C SER A 60 9.77 12.20 11.96
N SER A 61 9.09 12.37 10.83
CA SER A 61 8.93 11.30 9.84
C SER A 61 10.25 10.72 9.36
N ASP A 62 11.26 11.57 9.18
CA ASP A 62 12.58 11.17 8.71
C ASP A 62 13.27 10.25 9.74
N ALA A 63 13.21 10.60 11.02
CA ALA A 63 13.76 9.78 12.11
C ALA A 63 13.06 8.42 12.20
N LEU A 64 11.72 8.41 12.16
CA LEU A 64 10.93 7.17 12.23
C LEU A 64 11.19 6.26 11.03
N ASN A 65 11.27 6.83 9.82
CA ASN A 65 11.59 6.09 8.59
C ASN A 65 13.00 5.48 8.66
N LYS A 66 14.01 6.23 9.10
CA LYS A 66 15.38 5.73 9.28
C LYS A 66 15.47 4.66 10.37
N SER A 67 14.79 4.85 11.48
CA SER A 67 14.68 3.84 12.55
C SER A 67 14.12 2.52 12.01
N PHE A 68 13.02 2.59 11.25
CA PHE A 68 12.40 1.42 10.63
C PHE A 68 13.27 0.78 9.54
N LYS A 69 13.96 1.59 8.72
CA LYS A 69 14.91 1.14 7.69
C LYS A 69 16.03 0.29 8.29
N ILE A 70 16.60 0.73 9.41
CA ILE A 70 17.65 -0.02 10.13
C ILE A 70 17.14 -1.41 10.53
N ILE A 71 15.97 -1.51 11.16
CA ILE A 71 15.39 -2.80 11.54
C ILE A 71 15.13 -3.67 10.29
N SER A 72 14.61 -3.07 9.22
CA SER A 72 14.29 -3.75 7.97
C SER A 72 15.52 -4.32 7.25
N ILE A 73 16.68 -3.66 7.37
CA ILE A 73 17.95 -4.13 6.80
C ILE A 73 18.59 -5.21 7.67
N LEU A 74 18.57 -5.03 8.99
CA LEU A 74 19.27 -5.92 9.91
C LEU A 74 18.54 -7.26 10.12
N ILE A 75 17.23 -7.32 9.90
CA ILE A 75 16.41 -8.52 10.15
C ILE A 75 16.91 -9.76 9.40
N GLU A 76 17.31 -9.64 8.13
CA GLU A 76 17.68 -10.81 7.32
C GLU A 76 18.87 -11.56 7.90
N ARG A 77 19.85 -10.80 8.43
CA ARG A 77 21.13 -11.33 8.90
C ARG A 77 21.19 -11.55 10.41
N TYR A 78 20.46 -10.77 11.19
CA TYR A 78 20.55 -10.78 12.65
C TYR A 78 19.28 -11.29 13.36
N LYS A 79 18.30 -11.84 12.63
CA LYS A 79 17.09 -12.47 13.19
C LYS A 79 17.36 -13.56 14.23
N GLU A 80 18.51 -14.23 14.17
CA GLU A 80 18.86 -15.30 15.14
C GLU A 80 19.36 -14.76 16.48
N LYS A 81 19.67 -13.45 16.58
CA LYS A 81 20.11 -12.83 17.83
C LYS A 81 18.90 -12.33 18.64
N ASP A 82 18.64 -12.93 19.80
CA ASP A 82 17.55 -12.52 20.71
C ASP A 82 17.59 -11.03 21.09
N TYR A 83 18.80 -10.50 21.27
CA TYR A 83 19.02 -9.08 21.56
C TYR A 83 18.52 -8.17 20.41
N PHE A 84 18.71 -8.59 19.15
CA PHE A 84 18.18 -7.86 18.00
C PHE A 84 16.64 -7.87 18.01
N LEU A 85 16.04 -9.05 18.19
CA LEU A 85 14.58 -9.21 18.20
C LEU A 85 13.92 -8.36 19.29
N SER A 86 14.55 -8.28 20.47
CA SER A 86 14.13 -7.39 21.57
C SER A 86 14.09 -5.92 21.15
N PHE A 87 15.18 -5.43 20.54
CA PHE A 87 15.27 -4.05 20.06
C PHE A 87 14.25 -3.78 18.95
N ALA A 88 14.19 -4.66 17.95
CA ALA A 88 13.22 -4.57 16.86
C ALA A 88 11.79 -4.49 17.39
N LYS A 89 11.41 -5.35 18.36
CA LYS A 89 10.08 -5.31 18.97
C LYS A 89 9.79 -3.98 19.66
N SER A 90 10.72 -3.53 20.50
CA SER A 90 10.59 -2.26 21.24
C SER A 90 10.44 -1.07 20.28
N ILE A 91 11.27 -1.01 19.25
CA ILE A 91 11.28 0.06 18.24
C ILE A 91 9.97 0.06 17.43
N LEU A 92 9.51 -1.10 16.96
CA LEU A 92 8.27 -1.18 16.19
C LEU A 92 7.04 -0.81 17.01
N ILE A 93 7.00 -1.13 18.31
CA ILE A 93 5.93 -0.69 19.22
C ILE A 93 5.96 0.84 19.38
N LYS A 94 7.15 1.44 19.56
CA LYS A 94 7.30 2.90 19.66
C LYS A 94 6.80 3.59 18.39
N ILE A 95 7.20 3.11 17.22
CA ILE A 95 6.78 3.63 15.91
C ILE A 95 5.28 3.36 15.64
N GLY A 96 4.69 2.37 16.32
CA GLY A 96 3.29 1.98 16.12
C GLY A 96 3.06 1.18 14.83
N ASN A 97 4.06 0.44 14.35
CA ASN A 97 3.95 -0.41 13.17
C ASN A 97 3.57 -1.85 13.56
N PHE A 98 2.34 -2.03 14.06
CA PHE A 98 1.81 -3.34 14.47
C PHE A 98 1.80 -4.41 13.37
N PRO A 99 1.50 -4.08 12.10
CA PRO A 99 1.60 -5.07 11.02
C PRO A 99 2.99 -5.67 10.90
N ALA A 100 4.05 -4.86 11.04
CA ALA A 100 5.42 -5.36 11.01
C ALA A 100 5.74 -6.24 12.22
N ILE A 101 5.20 -5.92 13.41
CA ILE A 101 5.34 -6.77 14.60
C ILE A 101 4.71 -8.14 14.35
N LYS A 102 3.47 -8.16 13.84
CA LYS A 102 2.77 -9.41 13.54
C LYS A 102 3.51 -10.24 12.50
N PHE A 103 4.03 -9.60 11.45
CA PHE A 103 4.87 -10.26 10.46
C PHE A 103 6.11 -10.92 11.07
N LEU A 104 6.78 -10.25 12.01
CA LEU A 104 7.92 -10.83 12.72
C LEU A 104 7.51 -11.98 13.64
N GLU A 105 6.37 -11.85 14.34
CA GLU A 105 5.81 -12.87 15.21
C GLU A 105 5.44 -14.15 14.45
N ASP A 106 4.83 -14.01 13.26
CA ASP A 106 4.43 -15.14 12.42
C ASP A 106 5.63 -15.82 11.73
N LYS A 107 6.67 -15.06 11.34
CA LYS A 107 7.77 -15.57 10.50
C LYS A 107 8.99 -16.10 11.28
N TYR A 108 9.24 -15.61 12.51
CA TYR A 108 10.53 -15.81 13.19
C TYR A 108 10.44 -16.40 14.61
N GLU A 109 9.39 -17.18 14.94
CA GLU A 109 9.16 -17.76 16.29
C GLU A 109 9.56 -16.78 17.41
N PHE A 110 8.91 -15.62 17.39
CA PHE A 110 9.32 -14.42 18.13
C PHE A 110 8.97 -14.50 19.63
N GLN A 111 9.51 -15.49 20.32
CA GLN A 111 9.35 -15.70 21.76
C GLN A 111 10.43 -14.97 22.55
N CYS A 112 10.55 -13.65 22.35
CA CYS A 112 11.42 -12.83 23.16
C CYS A 112 10.62 -12.11 24.26
N GLY A 113 11.08 -12.23 25.51
CA GLY A 113 10.47 -11.55 26.65
C GLY A 113 10.60 -10.03 26.53
N MET A 114 9.51 -9.30 26.67
CA MET A 114 9.55 -7.83 26.74
C MET A 114 9.65 -7.35 28.18
N PRO A 115 10.35 -6.22 28.43
CA PRO A 115 10.21 -5.50 29.68
C PRO A 115 8.72 -5.20 29.96
N MET A 116 8.30 -5.36 31.22
CA MET A 116 6.90 -5.20 31.62
C MET A 116 6.32 -3.84 31.21
N GLU A 117 7.11 -2.77 31.33
CA GLU A 117 6.73 -1.42 30.90
C GLU A 117 6.38 -1.35 29.41
N ARG A 118 7.13 -2.06 28.55
CA ARG A 118 6.88 -2.12 27.10
C ARG A 118 5.64 -2.94 26.78
N PHE A 119 5.42 -4.03 27.50
CA PHE A 119 4.21 -4.83 27.38
C PHE A 119 2.95 -4.02 27.76
N ILE A 120 3.00 -3.29 28.88
CA ILE A 120 1.92 -2.40 29.30
C ILE A 120 1.71 -1.29 28.26
N SER A 121 2.78 -0.64 27.81
CA SER A 121 2.71 0.41 26.79
C SER A 121 2.08 -0.09 25.49
N LYS A 122 2.47 -1.28 25.02
CA LYS A 122 1.88 -1.94 23.85
C LYS A 122 0.38 -2.16 24.06
N THR A 123 0.01 -2.76 25.19
CA THR A 123 -1.40 -3.12 25.49
C THR A 123 -2.29 -1.88 25.55
N ILE A 124 -1.84 -0.83 26.25
CA ILE A 124 -2.55 0.45 26.32
C ILE A 124 -2.71 1.03 24.90
N LYS A 125 -1.62 1.05 24.13
CA LYS A 125 -1.62 1.63 22.78
C LYS A 125 -2.55 0.88 21.83
N GLU A 126 -2.53 -0.46 21.85
CA GLU A 126 -3.44 -1.30 21.08
C GLU A 126 -4.91 -1.09 21.47
N ASP A 127 -5.21 -0.92 22.76
CA ASP A 127 -6.57 -0.66 23.24
C ASP A 127 -7.09 0.71 22.77
N TYR A 128 -6.27 1.76 22.91
CA TYR A 128 -6.61 3.10 22.43
C TYR A 128 -6.76 3.18 20.90
N GLN A 129 -5.93 2.44 20.16
CA GLN A 129 -5.89 2.46 18.69
C GLN A 129 -6.77 1.37 18.06
N ARG A 130 -7.55 0.65 18.87
CA ARG A 130 -8.47 -0.37 18.39
C ARG A 130 -9.57 0.27 17.56
N ILE A 131 -9.82 -0.31 16.39
CA ILE A 131 -10.91 0.13 15.53
C ILE A 131 -12.25 -0.27 16.19
N PRO A 132 -13.20 0.66 16.32
CA PRO A 132 -14.51 0.37 16.90
C PRO A 132 -15.16 -0.85 16.24
N ASN A 133 -15.64 -1.78 17.08
CA ASN A 133 -16.33 -3.00 16.67
C ASN A 133 -15.50 -3.97 15.81
N THR A 134 -14.16 -3.94 15.92
CA THR A 134 -13.28 -4.93 15.27
C THR A 134 -12.11 -5.34 16.18
N ASP A 135 -11.39 -6.37 15.77
CA ASP A 135 -10.13 -6.80 16.42
C ASP A 135 -8.88 -6.21 15.78
N LEU A 136 -9.06 -5.24 14.87
CA LEU A 136 -7.96 -4.59 14.17
C LEU A 136 -7.51 -3.33 14.92
N THR A 137 -6.21 -3.06 14.87
CA THR A 137 -5.56 -1.90 15.50
C THR A 137 -4.97 -0.99 14.44
N PHE A 138 -5.21 0.31 14.55
CA PHE A 138 -4.57 1.30 13.69
C PHE A 138 -3.09 1.44 14.02
N THR A 139 -2.28 1.81 13.02
CA THR A 139 -0.97 2.41 13.28
C THR A 139 -1.13 3.83 13.82
N ASP A 140 -0.08 4.41 14.39
CA ASP A 140 -0.11 5.78 14.94
C ASP A 140 -0.61 6.80 13.94
N SER A 141 -0.11 6.73 12.71
CA SER A 141 -0.50 7.63 11.63
C SER A 141 -1.95 7.41 11.18
N GLN A 142 -2.43 6.16 11.16
CA GLN A 142 -3.82 5.86 10.84
C GLN A 142 -4.78 6.35 11.93
N PHE A 143 -4.40 6.17 13.20
CA PHE A 143 -5.17 6.63 14.35
C PHE A 143 -5.26 8.16 14.39
N GLU A 144 -4.17 8.88 14.11
CA GLU A 144 -4.18 10.34 14.02
C GLU A 144 -5.15 10.82 12.92
N ILE A 145 -5.12 10.21 11.73
CA ILE A 145 -6.09 10.54 10.66
C ILE A 145 -7.52 10.29 11.15
N PHE A 146 -7.76 9.13 11.75
CA PHE A 146 -9.09 8.72 12.21
C PHE A 146 -9.66 9.69 13.26
N GLU A 147 -8.87 10.10 14.24
CA GLU A 147 -9.32 11.07 15.26
C GLU A 147 -9.59 12.46 14.67
N ARG A 148 -8.82 12.90 13.66
CA ARG A 148 -9.13 14.15 12.96
C ARG A 148 -10.38 14.05 12.10
N LEU A 149 -10.60 12.91 11.43
CA LEU A 149 -11.82 12.66 10.65
C LEU A 149 -13.09 12.79 11.52
N LYS A 150 -13.07 12.30 12.77
CA LYS A 150 -14.20 12.39 13.71
C LYS A 150 -14.58 13.82 14.05
N ASN A 151 -13.60 14.71 14.15
CA ASN A 151 -13.78 16.08 14.66
C ASN A 151 -14.03 17.12 13.57
N SER A 152 -14.18 16.68 12.31
CA SER A 152 -14.23 17.55 11.13
C SER A 152 -15.43 17.26 10.23
N ASN A 153 -15.96 18.32 9.61
CA ASN A 153 -16.98 18.19 8.56
C ASN A 153 -16.38 18.12 7.15
N HIS A 154 -15.14 18.60 7.01
CA HIS A 154 -14.35 18.43 5.81
C HIS A 154 -12.92 18.10 6.24
N PHE A 155 -12.24 17.21 5.55
CA PHE A 155 -10.87 16.89 5.93
C PHE A 155 -10.07 16.45 4.71
N SER A 156 -8.82 16.87 4.63
CA SER A 156 -7.93 16.47 3.54
C SER A 156 -6.66 15.86 4.09
N PHE A 157 -6.40 14.61 3.73
CA PHE A 157 -5.16 13.95 4.12
C PHE A 157 -4.36 13.42 2.94
N SER A 158 -3.05 13.44 3.17
CA SER A 158 -2.06 12.94 2.24
C SER A 158 -1.12 12.00 2.95
N GLY A 159 -0.74 10.93 2.27
CA GLY A 159 0.34 10.06 2.74
C GLY A 159 0.67 8.95 1.76
N PRO A 160 1.69 8.14 2.06
CA PRO A 160 2.16 7.12 1.14
C PRO A 160 1.05 6.11 0.84
N THR A 161 1.13 5.47 -0.32
CA THR A 161 0.10 4.50 -0.74
C THR A 161 0.06 3.28 0.18
N SER A 162 1.19 2.96 0.81
CA SER A 162 1.33 1.95 1.86
C SER A 162 0.69 2.32 3.20
N LEU A 163 0.26 3.58 3.42
CA LEU A 163 -0.38 4.01 4.68
C LEU A 163 -1.71 3.30 4.95
N GLY A 164 -2.35 2.72 3.93
CA GLY A 164 -3.67 2.09 4.07
C GLY A 164 -4.81 3.11 4.09
N LYS A 165 -4.75 4.14 3.23
CA LYS A 165 -5.78 5.20 3.17
C LYS A 165 -7.21 4.64 3.00
N SER A 166 -7.38 3.66 2.11
CA SER A 166 -8.67 2.99 1.90
C SER A 166 -9.18 2.28 3.16
N PHE A 167 -8.28 1.70 3.95
CA PHE A 167 -8.61 1.05 5.22
C PHE A 167 -9.06 2.07 6.28
N VAL A 168 -8.39 3.23 6.35
CA VAL A 168 -8.83 4.34 7.24
C VAL A 168 -10.21 4.85 6.84
N ILE A 169 -10.45 5.03 5.52
CA ILE A 169 -11.76 5.44 4.99
C ILE A 169 -12.83 4.41 5.36
N SER A 170 -12.61 3.12 5.10
CA SER A 170 -13.62 2.10 5.39
C SER A 170 -13.87 1.94 6.89
N SER A 171 -12.84 2.07 7.72
CA SER A 171 -12.98 2.06 9.18
C SER A 171 -13.77 3.27 9.68
N PHE A 172 -13.56 4.46 9.08
CA PHE A 172 -14.35 5.65 9.38
C PHE A 172 -15.80 5.54 8.91
N ILE A 173 -16.05 4.95 7.75
CA ILE A 173 -17.41 4.62 7.28
C ILE A 173 -18.12 3.72 8.30
N ARG A 174 -17.44 2.67 8.79
CA ARG A 174 -17.99 1.78 9.84
C ARG A 174 -18.31 2.53 11.13
N PHE A 175 -17.43 3.44 11.56
CA PHE A 175 -17.68 4.30 12.72
C PHE A 175 -18.91 5.18 12.54
N LEU A 176 -19.05 5.85 11.38
CA LEU A 176 -20.22 6.69 11.07
C LEU A 176 -21.52 5.88 11.12
N ILE A 177 -21.52 4.69 10.52
CA ILE A 177 -22.66 3.77 10.53
C ILE A 177 -23.11 3.46 11.96
N SER A 178 -22.16 3.14 12.85
CA SER A 178 -22.48 2.82 14.25
C SER A 178 -22.94 4.04 15.06
N GLU A 179 -22.24 5.17 14.95
CA GLU A 179 -22.53 6.36 15.76
C GLU A 179 -23.85 7.03 15.36
N HIS A 180 -24.11 7.11 14.06
CA HIS A 180 -25.29 7.79 13.52
C HIS A 180 -26.50 6.87 13.39
N LYS A 181 -26.44 5.65 13.97
CA LYS A 181 -27.55 4.68 13.95
C LYS A 181 -28.04 4.37 12.54
N GLU A 182 -27.11 4.21 11.60
CA GLU A 182 -27.39 3.75 10.26
C GLU A 182 -28.33 4.68 9.46
N THR A 183 -28.12 6.01 9.53
CA THR A 183 -28.96 7.00 8.83
C THR A 183 -28.36 7.56 7.55
N ASP A 184 -27.05 7.46 7.36
CA ASP A 184 -26.34 8.28 6.37
C ASP A 184 -26.11 7.55 5.06
N ASN A 185 -26.18 8.28 3.94
CA ASN A 185 -25.75 7.77 2.64
C ASN A 185 -24.36 8.28 2.29
N ILE A 186 -23.50 7.34 1.92
CA ILE A 186 -22.06 7.57 1.79
C ILE A 186 -21.64 7.31 0.35
N VAL A 187 -20.77 8.15 -0.20
CA VAL A 187 -20.15 7.93 -1.51
C VAL A 187 -18.64 7.84 -1.37
N VAL A 188 -18.05 6.82 -1.99
CA VAL A 188 -16.62 6.73 -2.28
C VAL A 188 -16.43 7.00 -3.77
N LEU A 189 -15.77 8.11 -4.09
CA LEU A 189 -15.45 8.53 -5.45
C LEU A 189 -14.10 7.94 -5.86
N VAL A 190 -14.10 7.11 -6.90
CA VAL A 190 -12.92 6.43 -7.42
C VAL A 190 -12.56 6.92 -8.82
N PRO A 191 -11.28 6.88 -9.21
CA PRO A 191 -10.88 7.59 -10.41
C PRO A 191 -11.28 6.92 -11.73
N THR A 192 -11.47 5.59 -11.71
CA THR A 192 -11.70 4.79 -12.93
C THR A 192 -12.78 3.75 -12.74
N ARG A 193 -13.38 3.30 -13.85
CA ARG A 193 -14.39 2.23 -13.84
C ARG A 193 -13.84 0.90 -13.31
N ALA A 194 -12.56 0.64 -13.49
CA ALA A 194 -11.97 -0.61 -13.04
C ALA A 194 -11.84 -0.66 -11.51
N LEU A 195 -11.53 0.48 -10.88
CA LEU A 195 -11.49 0.60 -9.42
C LEU A 195 -12.89 0.49 -8.80
N ILE A 196 -13.96 0.81 -9.53
CA ILE A 196 -15.33 0.62 -9.01
C ILE A 196 -15.53 -0.83 -8.57
N ASN A 197 -15.22 -1.81 -9.42
CA ASN A 197 -15.53 -3.21 -9.12
C ASN A 197 -14.68 -3.71 -7.95
N GLN A 198 -13.40 -3.35 -7.92
CA GLN A 198 -12.50 -3.66 -6.81
C GLN A 198 -13.02 -3.10 -5.49
N THR A 199 -13.28 -1.78 -5.43
CA THR A 199 -13.76 -1.12 -4.21
C THR A 199 -15.14 -1.62 -3.80
N VAL A 200 -16.04 -1.91 -4.74
CA VAL A 200 -17.36 -2.50 -4.43
C VAL A 200 -17.22 -3.88 -3.80
N ASN A 201 -16.39 -4.74 -4.37
CA ASN A 201 -16.19 -6.10 -3.85
C ASN A 201 -15.54 -6.07 -2.47
N GLN A 202 -14.53 -5.21 -2.29
CA GLN A 202 -13.90 -4.96 -0.99
C GLN A 202 -14.92 -4.51 0.05
N LEU A 203 -15.68 -3.43 -0.22
CA LEU A 203 -16.67 -2.91 0.71
C LEU A 203 -17.80 -3.93 0.98
N LYS A 204 -18.22 -4.73 -0.01
CA LYS A 204 -19.20 -5.80 0.22
C LYS A 204 -18.68 -6.86 1.18
N SER A 205 -17.38 -7.22 1.10
CA SER A 205 -16.78 -8.15 2.05
C SER A 205 -16.62 -7.54 3.44
N GLU A 206 -16.17 -6.29 3.51
CA GLU A 206 -15.93 -5.58 4.77
C GLU A 206 -17.21 -5.25 5.54
N PHE A 207 -18.32 -4.99 4.84
CA PHE A 207 -19.62 -4.62 5.45
C PHE A 207 -20.67 -5.73 5.37
N LYS A 208 -20.26 -6.99 5.23
CA LYS A 208 -21.16 -8.15 5.11
C LYS A 208 -22.05 -8.35 6.35
N ASP A 209 -21.56 -7.95 7.52
CA ASP A 209 -22.22 -8.00 8.81
C ASP A 209 -23.30 -6.90 8.98
N VAL A 210 -23.17 -5.78 8.27
CA VAL A 210 -24.08 -4.62 8.34
C VAL A 210 -25.23 -4.78 7.33
N LYS A 211 -26.28 -5.51 7.70
CA LYS A 211 -27.38 -5.90 6.78
C LYS A 211 -28.23 -4.74 6.27
N SER A 212 -28.31 -3.65 7.03
CA SER A 212 -29.06 -2.42 6.72
C SER A 212 -28.45 -1.61 5.58
N TYR A 213 -27.15 -1.78 5.35
CA TYR A 213 -26.44 -1.11 4.26
C TYR A 213 -26.37 -1.97 3.00
N LYS A 214 -26.47 -1.30 1.84
CA LYS A 214 -26.25 -1.89 0.53
C LYS A 214 -25.12 -1.16 -0.18
N VAL A 215 -24.13 -1.92 -0.65
CA VAL A 215 -23.04 -1.39 -1.47
C VAL A 215 -23.45 -1.40 -2.94
N LEU A 216 -23.56 -0.22 -3.55
CA LEU A 216 -24.03 -0.05 -4.92
C LEU A 216 -23.05 0.75 -5.77
N ALA A 217 -23.03 0.47 -7.07
CA ALA A 217 -22.22 1.20 -8.03
C ALA A 217 -23.07 1.97 -9.05
N TYR A 218 -24.39 1.83 -9.00
CA TYR A 218 -25.31 2.34 -10.01
C TYR A 218 -25.83 3.74 -9.63
N PRO A 219 -25.89 4.69 -10.58
CA PRO A 219 -26.33 6.06 -10.31
C PRO A 219 -27.84 6.19 -10.06
N LYS A 220 -28.62 5.14 -10.33
CA LYS A 220 -30.06 5.10 -10.04
C LYS A 220 -30.33 3.98 -9.05
N VAL A 221 -30.89 4.33 -7.90
CA VAL A 221 -31.28 3.35 -6.89
C VAL A 221 -32.56 2.64 -7.35
N PRO A 222 -32.56 1.29 -7.46
CA PRO A 222 -33.77 0.54 -7.78
C PRO A 222 -34.91 0.83 -6.79
N THR A 223 -36.14 0.91 -7.30
CA THR A 223 -37.34 1.21 -6.49
C THR A 223 -37.57 0.22 -5.35
N SER A 224 -37.20 -1.05 -5.55
CA SER A 224 -37.24 -2.10 -4.53
C SER A 224 -36.39 -1.79 -3.29
N PHE A 225 -35.23 -1.14 -3.47
CA PHE A 225 -34.38 -0.75 -2.35
C PHE A 225 -34.87 0.51 -1.64
N LYS A 226 -35.51 1.44 -2.37
CA LYS A 226 -36.11 2.64 -1.78
C LYS A 226 -37.26 2.31 -0.83
N ALA A 227 -38.02 1.26 -1.13
CA ALA A 227 -39.15 0.81 -0.31
C ALA A 227 -38.74 0.10 0.99
N ALA A 228 -37.49 -0.36 1.10
CA ALA A 228 -36.99 -1.13 2.23
C ALA A 228 -36.27 -0.29 3.31
N ASP A 229 -36.32 1.05 3.20
CA ASP A 229 -35.56 2.03 4.02
C ASP A 229 -34.06 1.68 4.19
N ALA A 230 -33.48 1.02 3.18
CA ALA A 230 -32.07 0.67 3.18
C ALA A 230 -31.20 1.93 3.09
N ARG A 231 -30.00 1.87 3.68
CA ARG A 231 -28.94 2.87 3.48
C ARG A 231 -27.88 2.37 2.52
N PHE A 232 -27.13 3.30 1.96
CA PHE A 232 -26.27 3.01 0.81
C PHE A 232 -24.85 3.49 1.03
N ILE A 233 -23.92 2.60 0.67
CA ILE A 233 -22.52 2.96 0.37
C ILE A 233 -22.37 2.89 -1.14
N PHE A 234 -22.16 4.03 -1.77
CA PHE A 234 -22.01 4.13 -3.21
C PHE A 234 -20.54 4.17 -3.60
N VAL A 235 -20.19 3.48 -4.68
CA VAL A 235 -18.88 3.60 -5.32
C VAL A 235 -19.08 4.17 -6.72
N PHE A 236 -18.66 5.41 -6.92
CA PHE A 236 -18.93 6.16 -8.13
C PHE A 236 -17.65 6.66 -8.81
N THR A 237 -17.71 6.80 -10.14
CA THR A 237 -16.84 7.73 -10.87
C THR A 237 -17.52 9.11 -10.95
N PRO A 238 -16.82 10.18 -11.36
CA PRO A 238 -17.41 11.50 -11.51
C PRO A 238 -18.69 11.52 -12.36
N GLU A 239 -18.73 10.77 -13.46
CA GLU A 239 -19.91 10.67 -14.33
C GLU A 239 -21.11 10.08 -13.59
N ARG A 240 -20.89 9.03 -12.79
CA ARG A 240 -21.95 8.38 -12.02
C ARG A 240 -22.42 9.25 -10.88
N LEU A 241 -21.52 9.98 -10.22
CA LEU A 241 -21.89 10.95 -9.19
C LEU A 241 -22.77 12.06 -9.77
N LEU A 242 -22.38 12.66 -10.90
CA LEU A 242 -23.21 13.66 -11.58
C LEU A 242 -24.58 13.11 -11.97
N ALA A 243 -24.62 11.93 -12.60
CA ALA A 243 -25.88 11.29 -12.97
C ALA A 243 -26.77 11.02 -11.74
N TYR A 244 -26.18 10.59 -10.62
CA TYR A 244 -26.91 10.38 -9.36
C TYR A 244 -27.47 11.68 -8.81
N LEU A 245 -26.68 12.76 -8.82
CA LEU A 245 -27.07 14.07 -8.32
C LEU A 245 -28.13 14.75 -9.20
N SER A 246 -28.19 14.44 -10.50
CA SER A 246 -29.22 14.98 -11.39
C SER A 246 -30.61 14.36 -11.17
N ASP A 247 -30.72 13.16 -10.60
CA ASP A 247 -32.00 12.51 -10.31
C ASP A 247 -32.50 12.90 -8.90
N HIS A 248 -33.52 13.76 -8.84
CA HIS A 248 -34.12 14.22 -7.58
C HIS A 248 -34.86 13.13 -6.80
N SER A 249 -35.15 11.99 -7.43
CA SER A 249 -35.76 10.85 -6.74
C SER A 249 -34.76 10.06 -5.91
N ASN A 250 -33.46 10.29 -6.09
CA ASN A 250 -32.42 9.60 -5.35
C ASN A 250 -32.33 10.09 -3.90
N PRO A 251 -31.99 9.20 -2.95
CA PRO A 251 -31.70 9.59 -1.57
C PRO A 251 -30.64 10.68 -1.48
N LYS A 252 -30.78 11.56 -0.49
CA LYS A 252 -29.76 12.57 -0.16
C LYS A 252 -28.45 11.89 0.22
N LEU A 253 -27.34 12.47 -0.22
CA LEU A 253 -25.99 12.06 0.19
C LEU A 253 -25.52 12.91 1.36
N ASP A 254 -24.79 12.30 2.29
CA ASP A 254 -24.31 12.98 3.51
C ASP A 254 -22.79 13.09 3.52
N TYR A 255 -22.09 12.07 3.01
CA TYR A 255 -20.63 11.99 2.98
C TYR A 255 -20.10 11.68 1.57
N LEU A 256 -19.05 12.37 1.16
CA LEU A 256 -18.28 12.11 -0.05
C LEU A 256 -16.79 11.94 0.30
N PHE A 257 -16.30 10.71 0.16
CA PHE A 257 -14.88 10.38 0.24
C PHE A 257 -14.30 10.39 -1.17
N VAL A 258 -13.37 11.29 -1.43
CA VAL A 258 -12.65 11.40 -2.69
C VAL A 258 -11.32 10.67 -2.55
N ASP A 259 -11.24 9.47 -3.11
CA ASP A 259 -9.97 8.75 -3.22
C ASP A 259 -9.17 9.28 -4.41
N GLU A 260 -7.85 9.21 -4.32
CA GLU A 260 -6.93 9.76 -5.32
C GLU A 260 -7.21 11.22 -5.72
N ALA A 261 -7.46 12.08 -4.72
CA ALA A 261 -7.85 13.48 -4.92
C ALA A 261 -6.87 14.32 -5.78
N HIS A 262 -5.62 13.89 -5.89
CA HIS A 262 -4.61 14.48 -6.80
C HIS A 262 -5.07 14.55 -8.26
N LYS A 263 -6.04 13.71 -8.67
CA LYS A 263 -6.67 13.75 -9.99
C LYS A 263 -7.48 15.02 -10.26
N ILE A 264 -7.88 15.78 -9.23
CA ILE A 264 -8.61 17.05 -9.39
C ILE A 264 -7.73 18.13 -10.02
N ILE A 265 -6.44 18.14 -9.68
CA ILE A 265 -5.48 19.20 -10.04
C ILE A 265 -4.46 18.75 -11.10
N SER A 266 -4.68 17.58 -11.72
CA SER A 266 -3.73 17.05 -12.68
C SER A 266 -3.81 17.81 -14.01
N ILE A 267 -2.76 18.55 -14.34
CA ILE A 267 -2.67 19.37 -15.56
C ILE A 267 -2.79 18.53 -16.84
N ARG A 268 -2.33 17.27 -16.80
CA ARG A 268 -2.30 16.36 -17.95
C ARG A 268 -3.55 15.47 -18.05
N ASP A 269 -4.45 15.51 -17.07
CA ASP A 269 -5.64 14.67 -17.07
C ASP A 269 -6.84 15.45 -17.62
N SER A 270 -7.30 15.04 -18.81
CA SER A 270 -8.51 15.59 -19.44
C SER A 270 -9.77 15.46 -18.58
N ARG A 271 -9.76 14.58 -17.56
CA ARG A 271 -10.89 14.37 -16.64
C ARG A 271 -10.87 15.27 -15.42
N SER A 272 -9.79 16.02 -15.15
CA SER A 272 -9.69 16.95 -14.01
C SER A 272 -10.88 17.92 -13.90
N PRO A 273 -11.35 18.58 -15.00
CA PRO A 273 -12.51 19.47 -14.92
C PRO A 273 -13.80 18.74 -14.51
N LEU A 274 -13.95 17.49 -14.93
CA LEU A 274 -15.10 16.66 -14.59
C LEU A 274 -15.07 16.26 -13.10
N TYR A 275 -13.90 15.91 -12.55
CA TYR A 275 -13.72 15.67 -11.11
C TYR A 275 -14.15 16.88 -10.29
N TYR A 276 -13.58 18.04 -10.62
CA TYR A 276 -13.91 19.29 -9.96
C TYR A 276 -15.41 19.58 -10.02
N HIS A 277 -16.01 19.47 -11.20
CA HIS A 277 -17.43 19.72 -11.37
C HIS A 277 -18.31 18.77 -10.54
N ALA A 278 -18.00 17.47 -10.51
CA ALA A 278 -18.77 16.49 -9.74
C ALA A 278 -18.74 16.76 -8.23
N ILE A 279 -17.56 17.10 -7.69
CA ILE A 279 -17.39 17.41 -6.27
C ILE A 279 -18.09 18.73 -5.92
N LEU A 280 -17.97 19.75 -6.77
CA LEU A 280 -18.68 21.03 -6.60
C LEU A 280 -20.21 20.84 -6.56
N GLN A 281 -20.77 19.93 -7.37
CA GLN A 281 -22.20 19.63 -7.33
C GLN A 281 -22.61 18.91 -6.04
N ALA A 282 -21.77 18.03 -5.50
CA ALA A 282 -22.01 17.40 -4.20
C ALA A 282 -21.96 18.44 -3.07
N GLU A 283 -20.96 19.32 -3.09
CA GLU A 283 -20.82 20.40 -2.13
C GLU A 283 -22.05 21.33 -2.09
N LYS A 284 -22.59 21.72 -3.25
CA LYS A 284 -23.82 22.52 -3.36
C LYS A 284 -25.05 21.85 -2.73
N LYS A 285 -25.02 20.52 -2.54
CA LYS A 285 -26.06 19.77 -1.81
C LYS A 285 -25.73 19.53 -0.34
N SER A 286 -24.75 20.26 0.20
CA SER A 286 -24.29 20.18 1.59
C SER A 286 -23.76 18.79 1.98
N VAL A 287 -23.10 18.11 1.04
CA VAL A 287 -22.39 16.85 1.30
C VAL A 287 -21.05 17.15 1.97
N LYS A 288 -20.72 16.44 3.05
CA LYS A 288 -19.43 16.54 3.76
C LYS A 288 -18.31 15.96 2.89
N LEU A 289 -17.18 16.67 2.80
CA LEU A 289 -16.11 16.35 1.83
C LEU A 289 -14.84 15.85 2.53
N PHE A 290 -14.40 14.64 2.17
CA PHE A 290 -13.19 14.03 2.69
C PHE A 290 -12.26 13.68 1.54
N PHE A 291 -11.03 14.18 1.56
CA PHE A 291 -10.06 13.98 0.48
C PHE A 291 -8.91 13.09 0.95
N ALA A 292 -8.59 12.08 0.15
CA ALA A 292 -7.43 11.23 0.32
C ALA A 292 -6.53 11.34 -0.91
N SER A 293 -5.24 11.58 -0.70
CA SER A 293 -4.27 11.72 -1.80
C SER A 293 -2.91 11.06 -1.49
N PRO A 294 -2.15 10.66 -2.51
CA PRO A 294 -0.81 10.12 -2.34
C PRO A 294 0.24 11.25 -2.32
N ASN A 295 1.04 11.31 -1.26
CA ASN A 295 2.30 12.07 -1.18
C ASN A 295 2.27 13.53 -1.67
N ILE A 296 1.16 14.23 -1.46
CA ILE A 296 1.07 15.67 -1.68
C ILE A 296 1.55 16.40 -0.41
N PRO A 297 2.50 17.35 -0.51
CA PRO A 297 3.03 18.07 0.65
C PRO A 297 2.00 19.03 1.26
N ASN A 298 1.10 19.57 0.44
CA ASN A 298 0.10 20.58 0.78
C ASN A 298 -1.35 20.09 0.53
N PRO A 299 -1.85 19.11 1.32
CA PRO A 299 -3.21 18.57 1.16
C PRO A 299 -4.32 19.62 1.35
N GLU A 300 -4.05 20.75 2.00
CA GLU A 300 -5.01 21.84 2.18
C GLU A 300 -5.44 22.50 0.87
N VAL A 301 -4.68 22.32 -0.22
CA VAL A 301 -5.06 22.82 -1.56
C VAL A 301 -6.42 22.30 -1.98
N PHE A 302 -6.77 21.06 -1.66
CA PHE A 302 -8.09 20.51 -2.01
C PHE A 302 -9.22 21.22 -1.27
N LEU A 303 -9.01 21.62 -0.02
CA LEU A 303 -9.98 22.37 0.77
C LEU A 303 -10.12 23.81 0.25
N LYS A 304 -9.01 24.45 -0.12
CA LYS A 304 -8.99 25.80 -0.72
C LYS A 304 -9.83 25.89 -2.01
N ILE A 305 -9.78 24.85 -2.85
CA ILE A 305 -10.53 24.79 -4.12
C ILE A 305 -12.05 24.84 -3.90
N PHE A 306 -12.53 24.38 -2.73
CA PHE A 306 -13.95 24.37 -2.35
C PHE A 306 -14.24 25.33 -1.18
N GLU A 307 -13.39 26.35 -1.00
CA GLU A 307 -13.58 27.44 -0.03
C GLU A 307 -13.81 26.93 1.41
N LYS A 308 -13.13 25.86 1.82
CA LYS A 308 -13.17 25.29 3.18
C LYS A 308 -12.00 25.77 4.05
N SER A 309 -12.09 25.51 5.36
CA SER A 309 -11.00 25.81 6.30
C SER A 309 -9.74 25.03 5.94
N ASN A 310 -8.58 25.68 6.04
CA ASN A 310 -7.29 25.05 5.76
C ASN A 310 -6.75 24.24 6.95
N ASP A 311 -7.32 24.43 8.14
CA ASP A 311 -6.83 23.82 9.38
C ASP A 311 -7.17 22.32 9.46
N GLU A 312 -8.12 21.86 8.63
CA GLU A 312 -8.59 20.47 8.56
C GLU A 312 -7.77 19.64 7.55
N ALA A 313 -6.44 19.81 7.53
CA ALA A 313 -5.55 19.10 6.63
C ALA A 313 -4.38 18.41 7.37
N LEU A 314 -3.96 17.24 6.86
CA LEU A 314 -2.86 16.46 7.44
C LEU A 314 -2.00 15.80 6.36
N SER A 315 -0.68 15.99 6.43
CA SER A 315 0.28 15.30 5.57
C SER A 315 1.14 14.36 6.41
N ILE A 316 1.14 13.07 6.07
CA ILE A 316 1.91 12.03 6.73
C ILE A 316 2.96 11.52 5.76
N ASN A 317 4.22 11.65 6.16
CA ASN A 317 5.37 11.15 5.38
C ASN A 317 6.00 9.89 6.00
N ASN A 318 5.43 9.37 7.08
CA ASN A 318 5.86 8.11 7.69
C ASN A 318 5.48 6.97 6.75
N SER A 319 6.46 6.26 6.23
CA SER A 319 6.23 5.07 5.43
C SER A 319 6.22 3.84 6.33
N PRO A 320 5.14 3.05 6.38
CA PRO A 320 5.13 1.78 7.11
C PRO A 320 5.97 0.69 6.41
N VAL A 321 6.56 1.00 5.25
CA VAL A 321 7.37 0.09 4.44
C VAL A 321 8.74 0.71 4.15
N SER A 322 9.76 -0.14 4.13
CA SER A 322 11.13 0.19 3.75
C SER A 322 11.40 -0.42 2.38
N GLN A 323 12.02 0.34 1.48
CA GLN A 323 12.39 -0.13 0.14
C GLN A 323 13.87 0.08 -0.09
N SER A 324 14.53 -0.90 -0.72
CA SER A 324 15.87 -0.76 -1.27
C SER A 324 15.78 -0.67 -2.79
N ARG A 325 16.49 0.30 -3.38
CA ARG A 325 16.39 0.65 -4.80
C ARG A 325 17.71 0.35 -5.48
N TYR A 326 17.64 -0.41 -6.56
CA TYR A 326 18.80 -0.81 -7.36
C TYR A 326 18.56 -0.46 -8.82
N PHE A 327 19.61 -0.03 -9.52
CA PHE A 327 19.62 0.14 -10.97
C PHE A 327 20.65 -0.81 -11.57
N MET A 328 20.18 -1.76 -12.37
CA MET A 328 21.03 -2.71 -13.10
C MET A 328 21.11 -2.31 -14.56
N ASP A 329 22.29 -1.85 -14.98
CA ASP A 329 22.57 -1.49 -16.36
C ASP A 329 23.20 -2.67 -17.09
N PHE A 330 22.41 -3.37 -17.89
CA PHE A 330 22.87 -4.51 -18.70
C PHE A 330 23.73 -4.10 -19.91
N VAL A 331 23.73 -2.81 -20.28
CA VAL A 331 24.54 -2.28 -21.39
C VAL A 331 25.94 -1.98 -20.88
N ASN A 332 26.05 -1.18 -19.82
CA ASN A 332 27.33 -0.82 -19.21
C ASN A 332 27.87 -1.87 -18.23
N LYS A 333 27.07 -2.88 -17.88
CA LYS A 333 27.40 -3.95 -16.93
C LYS A 333 27.72 -3.42 -15.54
N GLU A 334 26.89 -2.49 -15.06
CA GLU A 334 27.04 -1.87 -13.74
C GLU A 334 25.76 -2.03 -12.92
N CYS A 335 25.90 -2.07 -11.59
CA CYS A 335 24.77 -2.04 -10.67
C CYS A 335 24.98 -0.93 -9.65
N THR A 336 23.97 -0.09 -9.47
CA THR A 336 23.98 1.03 -8.53
C THR A 336 22.90 0.84 -7.47
N LEU A 337 23.27 0.94 -6.20
CA LEU A 337 22.38 1.09 -5.06
C LEU A 337 22.15 2.59 -4.79
N PHE A 338 20.89 2.98 -4.63
CA PHE A 338 20.53 4.32 -4.18
C PHE A 338 20.25 4.31 -2.68
N THR A 339 21.12 4.96 -1.91
CA THR A 339 20.97 5.07 -0.45
C THR A 339 19.88 6.07 -0.06
N GLU A 340 19.44 6.02 1.20
CA GLU A 340 18.51 7.02 1.74
C GLU A 340 19.14 8.42 1.83
N GLN A 341 20.46 8.49 1.94
CA GLN A 341 21.24 9.74 1.95
C GLN A 341 21.37 10.38 0.57
N GLY A 342 20.95 9.68 -0.49
CA GLY A 342 21.05 10.16 -1.87
C GLY A 342 22.43 9.93 -2.51
N ASN A 343 23.22 8.99 -1.96
CA ASN A 343 24.47 8.56 -2.57
C ASN A 343 24.21 7.39 -3.53
N ASP A 344 24.93 7.40 -4.65
CA ASP A 344 24.90 6.36 -5.67
C ASP A 344 26.11 5.44 -5.46
N ILE A 345 25.87 4.22 -4.99
CA ILE A 345 26.94 3.28 -4.64
C ILE A 345 26.98 2.14 -5.64
N LYS A 346 28.15 1.92 -6.26
CA LYS A 346 28.35 0.81 -7.18
C LYS A 346 28.49 -0.51 -6.42
N ILE A 347 27.64 -1.48 -6.76
CA ILE A 347 27.75 -2.86 -6.29
C ILE A 347 28.52 -3.67 -7.34
N PRO A 348 29.60 -4.37 -6.96
CA PRO A 348 30.42 -5.13 -7.90
C PRO A 348 29.73 -6.45 -8.30
N LEU A 349 28.81 -6.36 -9.26
CA LEU A 349 28.15 -7.53 -9.85
C LEU A 349 28.92 -8.05 -11.07
N ASP A 350 28.99 -9.37 -11.19
CA ASP A 350 29.42 -10.03 -12.41
C ASP A 350 28.24 -10.24 -13.36
N PHE A 351 28.28 -9.59 -14.52
CA PHE A 351 27.28 -9.69 -15.60
C PHE A 351 27.67 -10.69 -16.70
N TYR A 352 28.81 -11.38 -16.60
CA TYR A 352 29.23 -12.33 -17.63
C TYR A 352 28.22 -13.49 -17.77
N GLU A 353 27.69 -13.68 -18.98
CA GLU A 353 26.65 -14.68 -19.30
C GLU A 353 25.37 -14.61 -18.44
N LYS A 354 25.12 -13.48 -17.77
CA LYS A 354 23.98 -13.29 -16.87
C LYS A 354 23.06 -12.19 -17.39
N ASP A 355 22.02 -12.61 -18.10
CA ASP A 355 21.01 -11.72 -18.65
C ASP A 355 19.95 -11.29 -17.61
N PHE A 356 19.01 -10.46 -18.04
CA PHE A 356 17.92 -9.99 -17.19
C PHE A 356 17.12 -11.13 -16.54
N PHE A 357 16.86 -12.21 -17.28
CA PHE A 357 16.07 -13.33 -16.77
C PHE A 357 16.83 -14.16 -15.74
N TYR A 358 18.15 -14.30 -15.89
CA TYR A 358 18.99 -14.90 -14.85
C TYR A 358 18.82 -14.15 -13.53
N TRP A 359 18.97 -12.82 -13.56
CA TRP A 359 18.84 -12.01 -12.35
C TRP A 359 17.43 -12.00 -11.81
N LEU A 360 16.40 -11.98 -12.68
CA LEU A 360 15.01 -12.10 -12.24
C LEU A 360 14.80 -13.38 -11.42
N ILE A 361 15.21 -14.55 -11.93
CA ILE A 361 15.09 -15.82 -11.19
C ILE A 361 15.88 -15.77 -9.88
N LYS A 362 17.13 -15.29 -9.94
CA LYS A 362 18.02 -15.27 -8.76
C LYS A 362 17.48 -14.36 -7.65
N LEU A 363 17.00 -13.17 -8.00
CA LEU A 363 16.52 -12.16 -7.05
C LEU A 363 15.12 -12.48 -6.52
N SER A 364 14.25 -13.06 -7.35
CA SER A 364 12.92 -13.49 -6.90
C SER A 364 13.03 -14.66 -5.91
N ASN A 365 13.95 -15.60 -6.12
CA ASN A 365 14.14 -16.78 -5.27
C ASN A 365 12.82 -17.53 -4.98
N LYS A 366 12.28 -17.42 -3.74
CA LYS A 366 10.99 -17.99 -3.32
C LYS A 366 9.87 -16.97 -3.24
N ASP A 367 10.20 -15.69 -3.40
CA ASP A 367 9.26 -14.58 -3.32
C ASP A 367 8.64 -14.30 -4.69
N LYS A 368 7.46 -13.70 -4.66
CA LYS A 368 6.72 -13.30 -5.86
C LYS A 368 7.31 -12.03 -6.45
N SER A 369 7.22 -11.88 -7.77
CA SER A 369 7.78 -10.72 -8.47
C SER A 369 6.82 -10.12 -9.48
N ILE A 370 6.78 -8.79 -9.51
CA ILE A 370 6.01 -7.99 -10.45
C ILE A 370 6.99 -7.31 -11.40
N ILE A 371 6.81 -7.52 -12.69
CA ILE A 371 7.68 -6.99 -13.74
C ILE A 371 6.89 -5.98 -14.55
N TYR A 372 7.28 -4.70 -14.46
CA TYR A 372 6.63 -3.64 -15.23
C TYR A 372 7.26 -3.50 -16.62
N CYS A 373 6.43 -3.56 -17.66
CA CYS A 373 6.83 -3.37 -19.05
C CYS A 373 6.15 -2.14 -19.66
N ASN A 374 6.80 -1.55 -20.66
CA ASN A 374 6.34 -0.31 -21.29
C ASN A 374 5.14 -0.50 -22.22
N SER A 375 5.06 -1.64 -22.91
CA SER A 375 3.97 -1.93 -23.84
C SER A 375 3.38 -3.32 -23.63
N LYS A 376 2.13 -3.51 -24.09
CA LYS A 376 1.45 -4.81 -24.07
C LYS A 376 2.23 -5.88 -24.81
N ARG A 377 2.87 -5.49 -25.92
CA ARG A 377 3.68 -6.39 -26.74
C ARG A 377 4.89 -6.87 -25.95
N ASP A 378 5.62 -5.94 -25.35
CA ASP A 378 6.78 -6.28 -24.50
C ASP A 378 6.37 -7.18 -23.33
N THR A 379 5.22 -6.89 -22.69
CA THR A 379 4.69 -7.73 -21.61
C THR A 379 4.50 -9.17 -22.05
N ILE A 380 3.88 -9.40 -23.22
CA ILE A 380 3.62 -10.75 -23.74
C ILE A 380 4.94 -11.42 -24.16
N ASP A 381 5.77 -10.71 -24.93
CA ASP A 381 7.01 -11.24 -25.49
C ASP A 381 7.98 -11.64 -24.37
N PHE A 382 8.21 -10.76 -23.38
CA PHE A 382 9.06 -11.07 -22.23
C PHE A 382 8.50 -12.19 -21.35
N ALA A 383 7.18 -12.22 -21.09
CA ALA A 383 6.57 -13.28 -20.30
C ALA A 383 6.73 -14.65 -20.97
N LEU A 384 6.52 -14.72 -22.29
CA LEU A 384 6.69 -15.94 -23.07
C LEU A 384 8.16 -16.39 -23.09
N GLU A 385 9.09 -15.48 -23.36
CA GLU A 385 10.52 -15.78 -23.35
C GLU A 385 10.99 -16.28 -21.98
N PHE A 386 10.55 -15.60 -20.92
CA PHE A 386 10.86 -15.99 -19.55
C PHE A 386 10.29 -17.36 -19.18
N SER A 387 9.03 -17.63 -19.54
CA SER A 387 8.35 -18.90 -19.23
C SER A 387 9.09 -20.13 -19.80
N LYS A 388 9.77 -19.97 -20.96
CA LYS A 388 10.57 -21.05 -21.58
C LYS A 388 11.77 -21.46 -20.73
N LYS A 389 12.31 -20.54 -19.92
CA LYS A 389 13.44 -20.79 -19.02
C LYS A 389 13.04 -21.48 -17.71
N LEU A 390 11.75 -21.55 -17.42
CA LEU A 390 11.23 -22.11 -16.17
C LEU A 390 10.76 -23.57 -16.33
N PRO A 391 10.87 -24.39 -15.27
CA PRO A 391 10.29 -25.72 -15.25
C PRO A 391 8.75 -25.67 -15.25
N PRO A 392 8.06 -26.72 -15.74
CA PRO A 392 6.60 -26.80 -15.62
C PRO A 392 6.18 -26.82 -14.15
N LYS A 393 5.15 -26.04 -13.81
CA LYS A 393 4.55 -25.95 -12.49
C LYS A 393 3.18 -26.59 -12.49
N LYS A 394 2.97 -27.59 -11.64
CA LYS A 394 1.66 -28.24 -11.46
C LYS A 394 0.94 -27.58 -10.30
N ASN A 395 -0.23 -26.99 -10.57
CA ASN A 395 -1.10 -26.38 -9.58
C ASN A 395 -2.55 -26.45 -10.10
N GLU A 396 -3.49 -26.84 -9.24
CA GLU A 396 -4.90 -27.06 -9.62
C GLU A 396 -5.59 -25.74 -10.00
N SER A 397 -5.39 -24.68 -9.22
CA SER A 397 -5.93 -23.34 -9.48
C SER A 397 -5.45 -22.76 -10.81
N LEU A 398 -4.21 -23.04 -11.21
CA LEU A 398 -3.71 -22.67 -12.54
C LEU A 398 -4.41 -23.45 -13.66
N ASN A 399 -4.70 -24.74 -13.46
CA ASN A 399 -5.42 -25.55 -14.46
C ASN A 399 -6.86 -25.06 -14.64
N GLU A 400 -7.52 -24.63 -13.56
CA GLU A 400 -8.83 -23.99 -13.64
C GLU A 400 -8.74 -22.70 -14.47
N LEU A 401 -7.80 -21.82 -14.15
CA LEU A 401 -7.60 -20.58 -14.91
C LEU A 401 -7.28 -20.85 -16.39
N ILE A 402 -6.45 -21.84 -16.69
CA ILE A 402 -6.15 -22.24 -18.07
C ILE A 402 -7.44 -22.64 -18.80
N SER A 403 -8.30 -23.44 -18.18
CA SER A 403 -9.57 -23.87 -18.78
C SER A 403 -10.46 -22.66 -19.11
N ILE A 404 -10.55 -21.69 -18.20
CA ILE A 404 -11.31 -20.45 -18.40
C ILE A 404 -10.74 -19.60 -19.54
N VAL A 405 -9.42 -19.57 -19.68
CA VAL A 405 -8.76 -18.85 -20.78
C VAL A 405 -9.03 -19.53 -22.11
N GLN A 406 -9.01 -20.87 -22.15
CA GLN A 406 -9.32 -21.67 -23.34
C GLN A 406 -10.76 -21.45 -23.81
N ASP A 407 -11.71 -21.43 -22.88
CA ASP A 407 -13.14 -21.26 -23.18
C ASP A 407 -13.49 -19.83 -23.64
N ASN A 408 -12.88 -18.80 -23.01
CA ASN A 408 -13.24 -17.40 -23.26
C ASN A 408 -12.46 -16.71 -24.39
N LEU A 409 -11.24 -17.19 -24.69
CA LEU A 409 -10.36 -16.55 -25.66
C LEU A 409 -10.03 -17.50 -26.82
N HIS A 410 -9.11 -18.44 -26.59
CA HIS A 410 -8.67 -19.42 -27.57
C HIS A 410 -7.83 -20.51 -26.89
N ALA A 411 -7.86 -21.73 -27.42
CA ALA A 411 -7.11 -22.88 -26.90
C ALA A 411 -5.59 -22.67 -26.88
N ASP A 412 -5.08 -21.86 -27.81
CA ASP A 412 -3.66 -21.53 -28.01
C ASP A 412 -3.30 -20.11 -27.58
N TYR A 413 -4.07 -19.52 -26.66
CA TYR A 413 -3.77 -18.18 -26.18
C TYR A 413 -2.45 -18.16 -25.38
N PHE A 414 -1.58 -17.18 -25.66
CA PHE A 414 -0.23 -17.08 -25.10
C PHE A 414 -0.14 -17.19 -23.58
N LEU A 415 -1.18 -16.75 -22.85
CA LEU A 415 -1.23 -16.81 -21.39
C LEU A 415 -1.16 -18.26 -20.88
N ILE A 416 -1.69 -19.22 -21.63
CA ILE A 416 -1.76 -20.63 -21.21
C ILE A 416 -0.37 -21.21 -21.01
N ASP A 417 0.55 -20.95 -21.94
CA ASP A 417 1.92 -21.46 -21.85
C ASP A 417 2.70 -20.81 -20.71
N CYS A 418 2.45 -19.52 -20.44
CA CYS A 418 2.99 -18.83 -19.28
C CYS A 418 2.44 -19.43 -17.97
N LEU A 419 1.13 -19.64 -17.86
CA LEU A 419 0.48 -20.14 -16.65
C LEU A 419 0.97 -21.54 -16.27
N LYS A 420 1.23 -22.42 -17.24
CA LYS A 420 1.84 -23.75 -17.01
C LYS A 420 3.22 -23.68 -16.34
N LYS A 421 3.84 -22.49 -16.30
CA LYS A 421 5.17 -22.21 -15.74
C LYS A 421 5.11 -21.31 -14.50
N GLY A 422 3.92 -21.00 -13.99
CA GLY A 422 3.75 -20.05 -12.88
C GLY A 422 3.98 -18.59 -13.28
N VAL A 423 3.91 -18.26 -14.57
CA VAL A 423 4.06 -16.90 -15.10
C VAL A 423 2.69 -16.39 -15.55
N GLY A 424 2.31 -15.21 -15.07
CA GLY A 424 1.13 -14.48 -15.53
C GLY A 424 1.50 -13.21 -16.27
N PHE A 425 0.59 -12.69 -17.09
CA PHE A 425 0.68 -11.32 -17.56
C PHE A 425 -0.65 -10.56 -17.42
N HIS A 426 -0.56 -9.25 -17.21
CA HIS A 426 -1.70 -8.38 -16.97
C HIS A 426 -1.61 -7.04 -17.75
N PHE A 427 -2.64 -6.75 -18.54
CA PHE A 427 -2.82 -5.46 -19.21
C PHE A 427 -4.31 -5.17 -19.46
N GLY A 428 -4.67 -3.89 -19.60
CA GLY A 428 -6.09 -3.46 -19.58
C GLY A 428 -7.02 -4.03 -20.66
N ASN A 429 -6.50 -4.66 -21.72
CA ASN A 429 -7.32 -5.27 -22.78
C ASN A 429 -7.70 -6.73 -22.51
N LEU A 430 -7.17 -7.37 -21.48
CA LEU A 430 -7.58 -8.71 -21.12
C LEU A 430 -9.05 -8.71 -20.64
N PRO A 431 -9.84 -9.75 -20.97
CA PRO A 431 -11.17 -9.92 -20.40
C PRO A 431 -11.14 -9.78 -18.88
N GLN A 432 -12.16 -9.10 -18.33
CA GLN A 432 -12.20 -8.75 -16.91
C GLN A 432 -12.07 -9.98 -16.02
N ASP A 433 -12.81 -11.05 -16.32
CA ASP A 433 -12.82 -12.30 -15.54
C ASP A 433 -11.44 -12.96 -15.47
N ILE A 434 -10.65 -12.87 -16.55
CA ILE A 434 -9.28 -13.41 -16.59
C ILE A 434 -8.35 -12.53 -15.76
N ARG A 435 -8.46 -11.20 -15.87
CA ARG A 435 -7.65 -10.26 -15.08
C ARG A 435 -7.85 -10.46 -13.58
N GLU A 436 -9.10 -10.47 -13.14
CA GLU A 436 -9.44 -10.65 -11.72
C GLU A 436 -8.92 -11.98 -11.19
N LYS A 437 -9.01 -13.08 -11.96
CA LYS A 437 -8.46 -14.37 -11.53
C LYS A 437 -6.94 -14.37 -11.45
N VAL A 438 -6.24 -13.79 -12.43
CA VAL A 438 -4.77 -13.65 -12.39
C VAL A 438 -4.35 -12.86 -11.14
N GLU A 439 -5.04 -11.75 -10.85
CA GLU A 439 -4.79 -10.93 -9.66
C GLU A 439 -5.01 -11.71 -8.36
N ILE A 440 -6.12 -12.45 -8.24
CA ILE A 440 -6.43 -13.25 -7.05
C ILE A 440 -5.38 -14.34 -6.82
N LEU A 441 -5.00 -15.08 -7.87
CA LEU A 441 -4.01 -16.15 -7.76
C LEU A 441 -2.64 -15.60 -7.38
N PHE A 442 -2.23 -14.48 -7.99
CA PHE A 442 -0.98 -13.82 -7.63
C PHE A 442 -0.99 -13.28 -6.19
N ALA A 443 -2.06 -12.62 -5.76
CA ALA A 443 -2.19 -12.08 -4.40
C ALA A 443 -2.10 -13.20 -3.34
N LYS A 444 -2.83 -14.30 -3.54
CA LYS A 444 -2.80 -15.46 -2.64
C LYS A 444 -1.50 -16.25 -2.67
N GLY A 445 -0.64 -16.02 -3.67
CA GLY A 445 0.54 -16.85 -3.92
C GLY A 445 0.19 -18.26 -4.34
N ASP A 446 -0.95 -18.42 -5.02
CA ASP A 446 -1.45 -19.70 -5.49
C ASP A 446 -1.10 -19.87 -6.97
N GLY A 447 0.05 -20.49 -7.22
CA GLY A 447 0.48 -20.89 -8.57
C GLY A 447 1.27 -19.83 -9.34
N ILE A 448 0.86 -18.56 -9.34
CA ILE A 448 1.55 -17.48 -10.08
C ILE A 448 2.65 -16.84 -9.22
N ASP A 449 3.91 -17.00 -9.63
CA ASP A 449 5.08 -16.43 -8.94
C ASP A 449 5.58 -15.15 -9.61
N TYR A 450 5.40 -15.03 -10.93
CA TYR A 450 5.88 -13.90 -11.73
C TYR A 450 4.73 -13.27 -12.49
N LEU A 451 4.53 -11.96 -12.33
CA LEU A 451 3.47 -11.22 -13.00
C LEU A 451 4.07 -10.10 -13.86
N PHE A 452 4.01 -10.25 -15.19
CA PHE A 452 4.40 -9.21 -16.13
C PHE A 452 3.23 -8.28 -16.39
N CYS A 453 3.39 -6.96 -16.24
CA CYS A 453 2.28 -6.04 -16.42
C CYS A 453 2.67 -4.69 -17.03
N THR A 454 1.72 -4.05 -17.69
CA THR A 454 1.83 -2.62 -18.03
C THR A 454 1.58 -1.75 -16.79
N SER A 455 2.03 -0.49 -16.78
CA SER A 455 1.80 0.51 -15.73
C SER A 455 0.33 0.99 -15.62
N THR A 456 -0.62 0.06 -15.56
CA THR A 456 -2.02 0.36 -15.28
C THR A 456 -2.23 0.55 -13.76
N PRO A 457 -3.02 1.54 -13.33
CA PRO A 457 -3.27 1.82 -11.90
C PRO A 457 -3.72 0.59 -11.09
N LEU A 458 -4.44 -0.34 -11.72
CA LEU A 458 -4.90 -1.58 -11.08
C LEU A 458 -3.77 -2.41 -10.47
N CYS A 459 -2.64 -2.62 -11.17
CA CYS A 459 -1.54 -3.42 -10.63
C CYS A 459 -0.92 -2.82 -9.35
N GLN A 460 -1.06 -1.50 -9.15
CA GLN A 460 -0.58 -0.84 -7.92
C GLN A 460 -1.51 -1.05 -6.72
N ASP A 461 -2.78 -1.41 -6.95
CA ASP A 461 -3.80 -1.57 -5.91
C ASP A 461 -4.19 -3.05 -5.68
N SER A 462 -4.19 -3.91 -6.71
CA SER A 462 -4.48 -5.34 -6.57
C SER A 462 -3.38 -6.14 -5.87
N CYS A 463 -2.22 -5.53 -5.61
CA CYS A 463 -1.11 -6.11 -4.85
C CYS A 463 -1.09 -5.75 -3.36
N ARG A 464 -2.19 -5.17 -2.83
CA ARG A 464 -2.31 -4.74 -1.42
C ARG A 464 -3.09 -5.70 -0.50
N LEU A 465 -3.48 -6.85 -1.03
CA LEU A 465 -3.98 -8.00 -0.26
C LEU A 465 -2.85 -9.01 -0.12
#